data_AF-A0A1N6XD27-F1
#
_entry.id   AF-A0A1N6XD27-F1
#
_cell.length_a   1.000
_cell.length_b   1.000
_cell.length_c   1.000
_cell.angle_alpha   90.00
_cell.angle_beta   90.00
_cell.angle_gamma   90.00
#
_symmetry.space_group_name_H-M   'P 1'
#
loop_
_entity.id
_entity.type
_entity.pdbx_description
1 polymer ?
#
loop_
_entity_poly.entity_id
_entity_poly.type
_entity_poly.pdbx_seq_one_letter_code
_entity_poly.pdbx_strand_id
1 'polypeptide(L)'
;MVRKNRRSFLEAFGVGTVVTLSGCMESLRDDTVNGETNNSTDNSVGDVPDIPTSTDVEDETYGDHLSEEAAHERITVERHPSSIRDVINWYSYAEVGLSVSEENVYSADVSLDGEEMRAVVLAESYPAGGDVYGPGVSEPFTVNSTEETDITVEMDFSHGVIDERITYYVSLVDPNAATHNWGYASEAMDNLVQTSDPVEITEDGMRRHSPDYIPSDDTEDGIYTRKTVEGGYAIEFEPSVSEWDLSTTVPVYIPKQIYARHQDNQEERTLLPTEDRVKIVTEALELGFPEAMLNAFLQSADLDGNHDDTEMLLMMVRFVQSLPYVLDEQSVGFDDYTRFPSETLVDVEGDCIDTSVLLASLLKAWGHDTALIFYLPSNPNEAGHAAVGLAFADEDQPIIAEPFEESGSHYHYIETTDRWDIGDVPSSIDRRNISVVPL
;
A
#
# COMPACT_ATOMS: atom_id res chain seq x y z
N MET A 1 -18.24 -0.73 -38.86
CA MET A 1 -17.79 -1.92 -39.61
C MET A 1 -16.96 -2.73 -38.62
N VAL A 2 -17.53 -3.86 -38.19
CA VAL A 2 -17.00 -4.92 -37.29
C VAL A 2 -16.35 -4.48 -35.97
N ARG A 3 -17.19 -4.41 -34.92
CA ARG A 3 -16.80 -4.68 -33.52
C ARG A 3 -16.13 -6.06 -33.47
N LYS A 4 -14.87 -6.15 -33.04
CA LYS A 4 -14.25 -7.42 -32.65
C LYS A 4 -14.34 -7.56 -31.14
N ASN A 5 -15.02 -8.64 -30.74
CA ASN A 5 -15.21 -9.10 -29.37
C ASN A 5 -13.89 -9.21 -28.60
N ARG A 6 -13.73 -8.42 -27.52
CA ARG A 6 -12.83 -8.75 -26.39
C ARG A 6 -13.55 -9.75 -25.46
N ARG A 7 -13.83 -10.94 -25.97
CA ARG A 7 -14.30 -12.11 -25.18
C ARG A 7 -13.36 -13.27 -25.49
N SER A 8 -12.17 -13.25 -24.90
CA SER A 8 -11.23 -14.37 -24.79
C SER A 8 -10.03 -13.95 -23.92
N PHE A 9 -10.23 -13.65 -22.64
CA PHE A 9 -9.17 -13.72 -21.61
C PHE A 9 -9.69 -13.75 -20.15
N LEU A 10 -10.97 -14.08 -19.94
CA LEU A 10 -11.62 -14.10 -18.62
C LEU A 10 -12.07 -15.50 -18.17
N GLU A 11 -11.43 -16.55 -18.68
CA GLU A 11 -11.59 -17.92 -18.17
C GLU A 11 -10.24 -18.41 -17.61
N ALA A 12 -9.82 -17.85 -16.48
CA ALA A 12 -8.76 -18.43 -15.65
C ALA A 12 -8.83 -18.07 -14.15
N PHE A 13 -9.56 -17.03 -13.73
CA PHE A 13 -9.72 -16.68 -12.30
C PHE A 13 -11.16 -16.87 -11.84
N GLY A 14 -11.55 -18.14 -11.73
CA GLY A 14 -12.87 -18.56 -11.30
C GLY A 14 -12.81 -19.77 -10.38
N VAL A 15 -11.86 -19.81 -9.44
CA VAL A 15 -11.90 -20.58 -8.20
C VAL A 15 -10.94 -19.89 -7.23
N GLY A 16 -11.41 -19.51 -6.04
CA GLY A 16 -10.56 -18.99 -4.97
C GLY A 16 -9.36 -19.90 -4.77
N THR A 17 -8.16 -19.35 -5.01
CA THR A 17 -6.92 -20.02 -4.68
C THR A 17 -6.35 -19.28 -3.49
N VAL A 18 -6.56 -19.87 -2.31
CA VAL A 18 -5.75 -19.58 -1.13
C VAL A 18 -4.32 -19.93 -1.50
N VAL A 19 -3.50 -18.92 -1.77
CA VAL A 19 -2.04 -19.11 -1.86
C VAL A 19 -1.56 -19.21 -0.41
N THR A 20 -1.36 -20.44 0.04
CA THR A 20 -0.61 -20.69 1.27
C THR A 20 0.87 -20.52 0.95
N LEU A 21 1.44 -19.36 1.27
CA LEU A 21 2.90 -19.20 1.35
C LEU A 21 3.38 -19.90 2.62
N SER A 22 3.50 -21.23 2.54
CA SER A 22 4.26 -22.03 3.51
C SER A 22 5.61 -22.37 2.88
N GLY A 23 6.67 -21.73 3.36
CA GLY A 23 8.03 -22.24 3.19
C GLY A 23 9.08 -21.16 2.99
N CYS A 24 9.67 -20.69 4.09
CA CYS A 24 11.12 -20.69 4.31
C CYS A 24 11.44 -19.96 5.63
N MET A 25 11.16 -20.60 6.77
CA MET A 25 11.71 -20.13 8.04
C MET A 25 11.82 -21.28 9.05
N GLU A 26 12.72 -22.22 8.79
CA GLU A 26 13.16 -23.15 9.85
C GLU A 26 14.53 -23.74 9.52
N SER A 27 15.59 -23.03 9.93
CA SER A 27 16.91 -23.65 10.02
C SER A 27 17.76 -23.08 11.16
N LEU A 28 17.20 -22.96 12.37
CA LEU A 28 18.01 -22.89 13.58
C LEU A 28 17.24 -23.50 14.75
N ARG A 29 17.42 -24.80 14.98
CA ARG A 29 17.50 -25.43 16.32
C ARG A 29 17.87 -26.90 16.19
N ASP A 30 19.15 -27.15 16.40
CA ASP A 30 19.67 -28.44 16.84
C ASP A 30 19.21 -28.64 18.29
N ASP A 31 18.48 -29.72 18.56
CA ASP A 31 18.76 -30.58 19.72
C ASP A 31 17.92 -31.87 19.63
N THR A 32 18.66 -32.97 19.61
CA THR A 32 18.24 -34.36 19.71
C THR A 32 17.24 -34.63 20.86
N VAL A 33 16.23 -35.50 20.65
CA VAL A 33 15.90 -36.69 21.49
C VAL A 33 14.87 -37.57 20.76
N ASN A 34 15.17 -38.88 20.71
CA ASN A 34 14.36 -39.99 20.19
C ASN A 34 13.05 -40.22 20.96
N GLY A 35 12.00 -40.69 20.28
CA GLY A 35 10.86 -41.35 20.94
C GLY A 35 9.70 -41.72 20.02
N GLU A 36 9.40 -43.00 19.91
CA GLU A 36 8.46 -43.65 19.00
C GLU A 36 6.95 -43.41 19.29
N THR A 37 6.16 -43.38 18.20
CA THR A 37 4.81 -43.96 17.98
C THR A 37 3.68 -43.77 19.01
N ASN A 38 2.52 -43.26 18.58
CA ASN A 38 1.33 -44.06 18.22
C ASN A 38 0.04 -43.22 18.04
N ASN A 39 -0.72 -43.61 17.02
CA ASN A 39 -2.13 -43.28 16.81
C ASN A 39 -3.02 -43.83 17.95
N SER A 40 -3.93 -43.02 18.48
CA SER A 40 -5.26 -43.50 18.87
C SER A 40 -6.28 -42.36 18.88
N THR A 41 -7.28 -42.49 18.02
CA THR A 41 -8.57 -41.80 18.09
C THR A 41 -9.34 -42.28 19.34
N ASP A 42 -9.76 -41.36 20.20
CA ASP A 42 -10.79 -41.64 21.21
C ASP A 42 -11.81 -40.50 21.26
N ASN A 43 -13.06 -40.87 21.02
CA ASN A 43 -14.24 -40.03 21.10
C ASN A 43 -14.79 -40.18 22.52
N SER A 44 -14.75 -39.11 23.31
CA SER A 44 -15.60 -39.03 24.51
C SER A 44 -16.31 -37.68 24.56
N VAL A 45 -17.64 -37.78 24.49
CA VAL A 45 -18.60 -36.71 24.76
C VAL A 45 -18.61 -36.51 26.28
N GLY A 46 -18.31 -35.28 26.73
CA GLY A 46 -18.36 -34.87 28.13
C GLY A 46 -19.32 -33.69 28.31
N ASP A 47 -20.09 -33.75 29.39
CA ASP A 47 -21.27 -32.94 29.74
C ASP A 47 -21.07 -31.40 29.76
N VAL A 48 -22.14 -30.68 29.38
CA VAL A 48 -22.28 -29.22 29.49
C VAL A 48 -22.80 -28.86 30.89
N PRO A 49 -22.15 -27.95 31.66
CA PRO A 49 -22.73 -27.42 32.89
C PRO A 49 -23.69 -26.25 32.61
N ASP A 50 -24.79 -26.19 33.37
CA ASP A 50 -25.81 -25.13 33.34
C ASP A 50 -25.23 -23.72 33.64
N ILE A 51 -25.70 -22.72 32.90
CA ILE A 51 -25.40 -21.29 33.07
C ILE A 51 -26.27 -20.70 34.19
N PRO A 52 -25.70 -20.03 35.21
CA PRO A 52 -26.49 -19.33 36.21
C PRO A 52 -27.05 -18.02 35.62
N THR A 53 -28.33 -17.77 35.83
CA THR A 53 -28.95 -16.46 35.63
C THR A 53 -28.62 -15.56 36.83
N SER A 54 -27.99 -14.41 36.60
CA SER A 54 -27.92 -13.33 37.59
C SER A 54 -28.39 -12.00 37.02
N THR A 55 -29.13 -11.31 37.88
CA THR A 55 -29.67 -9.95 37.79
C THR A 55 -28.66 -8.90 38.24
N ASP A 56 -28.77 -7.72 37.62
CA ASP A 56 -28.52 -6.35 38.09
C ASP A 56 -27.07 -5.83 38.32
N VAL A 57 -26.72 -4.90 37.42
CA VAL A 57 -25.80 -3.74 37.48
C VAL A 57 -24.34 -4.02 37.82
N GLU A 58 -23.51 -4.13 36.80
CA GLU A 58 -22.05 -3.98 36.90
C GLU A 58 -21.61 -2.96 35.83
N ASP A 59 -20.74 -2.01 36.21
CA ASP A 59 -20.01 -1.13 35.28
C ASP A 59 -19.47 -2.00 34.13
N GLU A 60 -19.91 -1.75 32.90
CA GLU A 60 -19.32 -2.41 31.73
C GLU A 60 -17.94 -1.80 31.50
N THR A 61 -16.93 -2.39 32.13
CA THR A 61 -15.53 -2.06 31.85
C THR A 61 -15.18 -2.55 30.45
N TYR A 62 -14.96 -1.63 29.52
CA TYR A 62 -14.43 -1.93 28.20
C TYR A 62 -12.95 -2.33 28.32
N GLY A 63 -12.55 -3.45 27.68
CA GLY A 63 -11.15 -3.82 27.47
C GLY A 63 -10.26 -3.60 28.70
N ASP A 64 -10.69 -4.15 29.83
CA ASP A 64 -10.07 -4.18 31.17
C ASP A 64 -9.83 -2.87 31.97
N HIS A 65 -9.79 -1.66 31.41
CA HIS A 65 -9.53 -0.44 32.23
C HIS A 65 -10.21 0.87 31.80
N LEU A 66 -10.92 0.95 30.67
CA LEU A 66 -11.63 2.16 30.26
C LEU A 66 -13.00 2.27 30.94
N SER A 67 -13.36 3.47 31.38
CA SER A 67 -14.74 3.75 31.78
C SER A 67 -15.65 3.79 30.56
N GLU A 68 -16.95 3.49 30.74
CA GLU A 68 -17.95 3.59 29.67
C GLU A 68 -17.95 4.98 29.02
N GLU A 69 -17.79 6.04 29.82
CA GLU A 69 -17.70 7.42 29.32
C GLU A 69 -16.45 7.63 28.45
N ALA A 70 -15.28 7.17 28.89
CA ALA A 70 -14.03 7.29 28.14
C ALA A 70 -14.04 6.45 26.85
N ALA A 71 -14.69 5.27 26.87
CA ALA A 71 -14.79 4.39 25.71
C ALA A 71 -15.67 4.99 24.59
N HIS A 72 -16.63 5.84 24.95
CA HIS A 72 -17.54 6.50 24.01
C HIS A 72 -17.18 7.96 23.71
N GLU A 73 -16.08 8.48 24.28
CA GLU A 73 -15.61 9.82 23.94
C GLU A 73 -15.15 9.86 22.48
N ARG A 74 -15.82 10.68 21.68
CA ARG A 74 -15.62 10.73 20.22
C ARG A 74 -14.57 11.76 19.84
N ILE A 75 -13.62 11.32 19.03
CA ILE A 75 -12.79 12.20 18.21
C ILE A 75 -13.56 12.43 16.91
N THR A 76 -13.89 13.70 16.61
CA THR A 76 -14.52 14.06 15.33
C THR A 76 -13.44 14.25 14.26
N VAL A 77 -13.76 13.82 13.04
CA VAL A 77 -12.93 14.00 11.85
C VAL A 77 -13.46 15.17 11.04
N GLU A 78 -12.56 16.03 10.58
CA GLU A 78 -12.91 17.07 9.62
C GLU A 78 -13.03 16.43 8.24
N ARG A 79 -14.25 16.38 7.71
CA ARG A 79 -14.54 15.82 6.38
C ARG A 79 -14.52 16.88 5.29
N HIS A 80 -14.10 16.46 4.12
CA HIS A 80 -14.17 17.16 2.85
C HIS A 80 -15.09 16.36 1.92
N PRO A 81 -16.42 16.60 1.91
CA PRO A 81 -17.42 15.70 1.30
C PRO A 81 -17.28 15.43 -0.21
N SER A 82 -16.39 16.15 -0.90
CA SER A 82 -16.06 15.94 -2.32
C SER A 82 -14.72 15.23 -2.53
N SER A 83 -14.03 14.79 -1.47
CA SER A 83 -12.76 14.06 -1.56
C SER A 83 -12.98 12.57 -1.52
N ILE A 84 -12.23 11.86 -2.35
CA ILE A 84 -12.17 10.41 -2.36
C ILE A 84 -11.50 9.92 -1.06
N ARG A 85 -11.97 8.80 -0.51
CA ARG A 85 -11.47 8.14 0.71
C ARG A 85 -11.67 8.97 1.98
N ASP A 86 -12.85 9.57 2.09
CA ASP A 86 -13.25 10.38 3.23
C ASP A 86 -14.60 9.91 3.78
N VAL A 87 -14.59 8.71 4.37
CA VAL A 87 -15.76 8.01 4.92
C VAL A 87 -15.85 8.10 6.45
N ILE A 88 -14.75 8.31 7.17
CA ILE A 88 -14.74 8.34 8.63
C ILE A 88 -15.22 9.71 9.13
N ASN A 89 -16.31 9.75 9.89
CA ASN A 89 -16.83 10.98 10.50
C ASN A 89 -16.29 11.24 11.90
N TRP A 90 -16.17 10.16 12.67
CA TRP A 90 -15.73 10.17 14.06
C TRP A 90 -15.37 8.76 14.48
N TYR A 91 -14.57 8.65 15.53
CA TYR A 91 -14.25 7.38 16.16
C TYR A 91 -14.09 7.58 17.66
N SER A 92 -14.44 6.54 18.41
CA SER A 92 -14.11 6.34 19.82
C SER A 92 -13.53 4.95 19.98
N TYR A 93 -13.18 4.58 21.21
CA TYR A 93 -12.74 3.22 21.49
C TYR A 93 -13.82 2.20 21.11
N ALA A 94 -15.06 2.43 21.53
CA ALA A 94 -16.16 1.49 21.36
C ALA A 94 -16.77 1.47 19.95
N GLU A 95 -16.71 2.58 19.20
CA GLU A 95 -17.47 2.73 17.97
C GLU A 95 -16.73 3.58 16.92
N VAL A 96 -16.96 3.25 15.64
CA VAL A 96 -16.53 4.08 14.51
C VAL A 96 -17.74 4.49 13.68
N GLY A 97 -17.88 5.79 13.44
CA GLY A 97 -18.94 6.36 12.62
C GLY A 97 -18.50 6.64 11.19
N LEU A 98 -19.16 6.03 10.22
CA LEU A 98 -18.86 6.14 8.80
C LEU A 98 -20.03 6.78 8.03
N SER A 99 -19.74 7.46 6.93
CA SER A 99 -20.71 7.90 5.92
C SER A 99 -20.18 7.48 4.55
N VAL A 100 -20.89 6.57 3.89
CA VAL A 100 -20.37 5.88 2.70
C VAL A 100 -21.22 6.19 1.47
N SER A 101 -20.59 6.63 0.39
CA SER A 101 -21.15 6.73 -0.96
C SER A 101 -20.12 6.27 -1.98
N GLU A 102 -20.54 6.06 -3.23
CA GLU A 102 -19.58 5.76 -4.31
C GLU A 102 -18.65 6.95 -4.59
N GLU A 103 -19.12 8.20 -4.45
CA GLU A 103 -18.29 9.40 -4.65
C GLU A 103 -17.14 9.53 -3.64
N ASN A 104 -17.34 9.09 -2.39
CA ASN A 104 -16.35 9.23 -1.33
C ASN A 104 -15.55 7.95 -1.07
N VAL A 105 -15.86 6.84 -1.76
CA VAL A 105 -15.09 5.60 -1.76
C VAL A 105 -14.30 5.49 -3.06
N TYR A 106 -13.03 5.12 -2.96
CA TYR A 106 -12.25 4.77 -4.15
C TYR A 106 -12.54 3.33 -4.56
N SER A 107 -13.16 3.10 -5.73
CA SER A 107 -13.27 1.78 -6.36
C SER A 107 -12.84 1.88 -7.82
N ALA A 108 -11.75 1.21 -8.18
CA ALA A 108 -11.13 1.35 -9.49
C ALA A 108 -11.89 0.63 -10.61
N ASP A 109 -12.46 -0.54 -10.33
CA ASP A 109 -12.91 -1.48 -11.38
C ASP A 109 -14.40 -1.84 -11.33
N VAL A 110 -15.09 -1.47 -10.25
CA VAL A 110 -16.48 -1.88 -10.02
C VAL A 110 -17.26 -0.71 -9.46
N SER A 111 -18.29 -0.30 -10.19
CA SER A 111 -19.28 0.62 -9.65
C SER A 111 -19.94 -0.04 -8.44
N LEU A 112 -19.93 0.68 -7.31
CA LEU A 112 -20.56 0.22 -6.08
C LEU A 112 -22.01 0.70 -5.97
N ASP A 113 -22.49 1.57 -6.87
CA ASP A 113 -23.86 2.06 -6.84
C ASP A 113 -24.89 0.92 -6.93
N GLY A 114 -25.68 0.78 -5.87
CA GLY A 114 -26.69 -0.26 -5.72
C GLY A 114 -26.16 -1.61 -5.21
N GLU A 115 -24.85 -1.74 -4.98
CA GLU A 115 -24.26 -2.95 -4.39
C GLU A 115 -24.50 -2.99 -2.88
N GLU A 116 -24.76 -4.19 -2.36
CA GLU A 116 -24.90 -4.44 -0.92
C GLU A 116 -23.54 -4.81 -0.35
N MET A 117 -23.10 -4.10 0.70
CA MET A 117 -21.77 -4.21 1.29
C MET A 117 -21.87 -4.30 2.83
N ARG A 118 -20.79 -4.75 3.47
CA ARG A 118 -20.53 -4.56 4.90
C ARG A 118 -19.30 -3.68 5.08
N ALA A 119 -19.31 -2.82 6.10
CA ALA A 119 -18.13 -2.15 6.57
C ALA A 119 -17.43 -3.05 7.59
N VAL A 120 -16.15 -3.30 7.38
CA VAL A 120 -15.26 -3.95 8.34
C VAL A 120 -14.27 -2.89 8.81
N VAL A 121 -14.17 -2.72 10.12
CA VAL A 121 -13.23 -1.82 10.76
C VAL A 121 -12.27 -2.65 11.59
N LEU A 122 -10.97 -2.52 11.38
CA LEU A 122 -9.96 -3.17 12.21
C LEU A 122 -9.24 -2.11 13.04
N ALA A 123 -9.08 -2.36 14.33
CA ALA A 123 -8.12 -1.63 15.16
C ALA A 123 -6.76 -2.34 15.07
N GLU A 124 -5.76 -1.66 14.54
CA GLU A 124 -4.43 -2.22 14.27
C GLU A 124 -3.35 -1.38 14.92
N SER A 125 -2.23 -2.02 15.28
CA SER A 125 -1.06 -1.33 15.81
C SER A 125 -0.56 -0.23 14.88
N TYR A 126 -0.06 0.82 15.49
CA TYR A 126 0.60 1.90 14.80
C TYR A 126 2.07 2.07 15.25
N PRO A 127 3.05 2.12 14.32
CA PRO A 127 2.91 1.95 12.87
C PRO A 127 2.51 0.53 12.44
N ALA A 128 2.24 0.36 11.14
CA ALA A 128 1.77 -0.92 10.58
C ALA A 128 2.78 -2.08 10.83
N GLY A 129 2.27 -3.31 10.94
CA GLY A 129 3.09 -4.54 11.06
C GLY A 129 3.11 -5.18 12.46
N GLY A 130 2.33 -4.67 13.41
CA GLY A 130 2.12 -5.28 14.73
C GLY A 130 0.78 -6.01 14.86
N ASP A 131 0.17 -5.92 16.04
CA ASP A 131 -1.03 -6.68 16.40
C ASP A 131 -2.32 -6.08 15.82
N VAL A 132 -3.27 -6.96 15.50
CA VAL A 132 -4.67 -6.58 15.25
C VAL A 132 -5.44 -6.75 16.55
N TYR A 133 -5.96 -5.66 17.09
CA TYR A 133 -6.55 -5.61 18.42
C TYR A 133 -8.02 -6.02 18.44
N GLY A 134 -8.78 -5.68 17.41
CA GLY A 134 -10.21 -5.96 17.39
C GLY A 134 -10.88 -5.57 16.09
N PRO A 135 -11.79 -6.40 15.56
CA PRO A 135 -12.65 -6.01 14.46
C PRO A 135 -13.95 -5.36 14.96
N GLY A 136 -14.54 -4.55 14.10
CA GLY A 136 -15.94 -4.17 14.12
C GLY A 136 -16.56 -4.47 12.76
N VAL A 137 -17.84 -4.85 12.73
CA VAL A 137 -18.54 -5.21 11.49
C VAL A 137 -19.92 -4.58 11.49
N SER A 138 -20.25 -3.85 10.43
CA SER A 138 -21.60 -3.30 10.26
C SER A 138 -22.62 -4.38 9.87
N GLU A 139 -23.89 -4.05 10.09
CA GLU A 139 -24.97 -4.68 9.31
C GLU A 139 -24.80 -4.36 7.81
N PRO A 140 -25.28 -5.22 6.90
CA PRO A 140 -25.24 -4.94 5.47
C PRO A 140 -25.99 -3.65 5.12
N PHE A 141 -25.47 -2.91 4.14
CA PHE A 141 -26.05 -1.67 3.64
C PHE A 141 -25.84 -1.54 2.13
N THR A 142 -26.66 -0.72 1.48
CA THR A 142 -26.51 -0.42 0.05
C THR A 142 -25.66 0.83 -0.13
N VAL A 143 -24.63 0.75 -0.98
CA VAL A 143 -23.86 1.92 -1.41
C VAL A 143 -24.66 2.66 -2.48
N ASN A 144 -24.80 3.98 -2.34
CA ASN A 144 -25.42 4.81 -3.36
C ASN A 144 -24.35 5.67 -4.05
N SER A 145 -24.61 6.04 -5.30
CA SER A 145 -23.74 6.94 -6.07
C SER A 145 -23.36 8.21 -5.30
N THR A 146 -24.35 8.96 -4.83
CA THR A 146 -24.17 10.32 -4.24
C THR A 146 -24.70 10.47 -2.81
N GLU A 147 -25.75 9.73 -2.45
CA GLU A 147 -26.35 9.82 -1.10
C GLU A 147 -25.54 8.98 -0.12
N GLU A 148 -24.95 9.65 0.87
CA GLU A 148 -24.17 8.95 1.91
C GLU A 148 -25.08 8.12 2.82
N THR A 149 -24.68 6.87 3.02
CA THR A 149 -25.27 5.98 4.02
C THR A 149 -24.48 6.10 5.32
N ASP A 150 -25.12 6.59 6.38
CA ASP A 150 -24.53 6.68 7.72
C ASP A 150 -24.53 5.31 8.41
N ILE A 151 -23.37 4.91 8.92
CA ILE A 151 -23.12 3.62 9.55
C ILE A 151 -22.41 3.86 10.89
N THR A 152 -22.78 3.09 11.90
CA THR A 152 -22.02 3.00 13.15
C THR A 152 -21.55 1.56 13.29
N VAL A 153 -20.24 1.40 13.49
CA VAL A 153 -19.59 0.10 13.64
C VAL A 153 -19.14 -0.04 15.08
N GLU A 154 -19.75 -0.97 15.81
CA GLU A 154 -19.30 -1.34 17.15
C GLU A 154 -18.02 -2.17 17.06
N MET A 155 -17.05 -1.87 17.92
CA MET A 155 -15.74 -2.51 17.96
C MET A 155 -15.69 -3.62 19.03
N ASP A 156 -15.16 -4.78 18.66
CA ASP A 156 -14.93 -5.93 19.55
C ASP A 156 -13.43 -6.14 19.77
N PHE A 157 -12.90 -5.55 20.84
CA PHE A 157 -11.48 -5.68 21.18
C PHE A 157 -11.19 -7.04 21.84
N SER A 158 -10.28 -7.80 21.23
CA SER A 158 -9.90 -9.14 21.68
C SER A 158 -9.07 -9.16 22.97
N HIS A 159 -8.45 -8.04 23.31
CA HIS A 159 -7.67 -7.82 24.53
C HIS A 159 -7.58 -6.32 24.87
N GLY A 160 -7.14 -5.99 26.08
CA GLY A 160 -6.93 -4.60 26.50
C GLY A 160 -5.77 -3.96 25.74
N VAL A 161 -5.96 -2.71 25.33
CA VAL A 161 -5.01 -1.95 24.47
C VAL A 161 -4.57 -0.63 25.12
N ILE A 162 -4.64 -0.54 26.44
CA ILE A 162 -4.12 0.63 27.18
C ILE A 162 -2.62 0.75 26.93
N ASP A 163 -2.16 1.98 26.74
CA ASP A 163 -0.79 2.36 26.38
C ASP A 163 -0.35 1.91 24.98
N GLU A 164 -1.27 1.36 24.17
CA GLU A 164 -1.02 1.04 22.78
C GLU A 164 -1.37 2.21 21.86
N ARG A 165 -0.70 2.23 20.70
CA ARG A 165 -1.01 3.13 19.60
C ARG A 165 -1.73 2.35 18.52
N ILE A 166 -2.87 2.85 18.09
CA ILE A 166 -3.69 2.18 17.09
C ILE A 166 -4.08 3.12 15.96
N THR A 167 -4.47 2.53 14.84
CA THR A 167 -5.25 3.16 13.78
C THR A 167 -6.47 2.29 13.47
N TYR A 168 -7.56 2.92 13.05
CA TYR A 168 -8.68 2.20 12.46
C TYR A 168 -8.46 2.02 10.97
N TYR A 169 -8.61 0.81 10.47
CA TYR A 169 -8.55 0.45 9.05
C TYR A 169 -9.95 0.10 8.57
N VAL A 170 -10.48 0.85 7.60
CA VAL A 170 -11.83 0.67 7.09
C VAL A 170 -11.79 0.00 5.72
N SER A 171 -12.57 -1.07 5.57
CA SER A 171 -12.80 -1.77 4.30
C SER A 171 -14.27 -1.98 4.04
N LEU A 172 -14.64 -2.02 2.75
CA LEU A 172 -15.93 -2.53 2.30
C LEU A 172 -15.77 -3.93 1.73
N VAL A 173 -16.62 -4.86 2.14
CA VAL A 173 -16.58 -6.25 1.69
C VAL A 173 -17.96 -6.75 1.27
N ASP A 174 -17.99 -7.74 0.37
CA ASP A 174 -19.21 -8.48 0.04
C ASP A 174 -19.81 -9.07 1.34
N PRO A 175 -21.11 -8.88 1.62
CA PRO A 175 -21.76 -9.40 2.81
C PRO A 175 -21.66 -10.92 2.99
N ASN A 176 -21.37 -11.66 1.91
CA ASN A 176 -21.21 -13.11 1.88
C ASN A 176 -19.75 -13.55 1.92
N ALA A 177 -18.79 -12.63 1.95
CA ALA A 177 -17.38 -12.95 2.08
C ALA A 177 -17.12 -13.66 3.43
N ALA A 178 -16.24 -14.68 3.41
CA ALA A 178 -15.89 -15.40 4.63
C ALA A 178 -15.12 -14.47 5.58
N THR A 179 -15.65 -14.27 6.78
CA THR A 179 -15.11 -13.33 7.78
C THR A 179 -13.83 -13.78 8.48
N HIS A 180 -13.41 -15.04 8.27
CA HIS A 180 -12.34 -15.68 9.06
C HIS A 180 -10.90 -15.34 8.61
N ASN A 181 -10.71 -14.49 7.58
CA ASN A 181 -9.39 -14.15 7.03
C ASN A 181 -9.00 -12.66 7.21
N TRP A 182 -9.74 -11.89 8.02
CA TRP A 182 -9.53 -10.44 8.12
C TRP A 182 -8.23 -10.01 8.79
N GLY A 183 -7.56 -10.88 9.56
CA GLY A 183 -6.25 -10.59 10.17
C GLY A 183 -5.09 -10.44 9.17
N TYR A 184 -5.31 -10.70 7.88
CA TYR A 184 -4.36 -10.48 6.79
C TYR A 184 -4.80 -9.36 5.82
N ALA A 185 -5.92 -8.68 6.11
CA ALA A 185 -6.45 -7.60 5.27
C ALA A 185 -5.71 -6.26 5.48
N SER A 186 -4.94 -6.14 6.58
CA SER A 186 -4.11 -4.99 6.95
C SER A 186 -3.01 -4.66 5.93
N GLU A 187 -2.59 -5.65 5.14
CA GLU A 187 -1.51 -5.52 4.15
C GLU A 187 -2.02 -5.42 2.70
N ALA A 188 -3.31 -5.67 2.45
CA ALA A 188 -3.87 -5.62 1.09
C ALA A 188 -4.63 -4.31 0.86
N MET A 189 -3.96 -3.35 0.21
CA MET A 189 -4.55 -2.05 -0.18
C MET A 189 -5.79 -2.17 -1.10
N ASP A 190 -6.04 -3.34 -1.69
CA ASP A 190 -7.11 -3.59 -2.66
C ASP A 190 -8.52 -3.28 -2.14
N ASN A 191 -8.78 -3.51 -0.84
CA ASN A 191 -10.08 -3.21 -0.21
C ASN A 191 -10.00 -2.09 0.83
N LEU A 192 -8.85 -1.42 0.92
CA LEU A 192 -8.72 -0.25 1.78
C LEU A 192 -9.70 0.81 1.29
N VAL A 193 -10.47 1.38 2.21
CA VAL A 193 -11.26 2.59 1.95
C VAL A 193 -10.53 3.78 2.54
N GLN A 194 -10.26 3.74 3.85
CA GLN A 194 -9.61 4.81 4.58
C GLN A 194 -9.02 4.27 5.88
N THR A 195 -7.94 4.88 6.36
CA THR A 195 -7.45 4.69 7.73
C THR A 195 -7.76 5.92 8.59
N SER A 196 -7.82 5.78 9.91
CA SER A 196 -7.82 6.94 10.82
C SER A 196 -6.40 7.48 11.00
N ASP A 197 -6.31 8.70 11.53
CA ASP A 197 -5.06 9.13 12.16
C ASP A 197 -4.75 8.22 13.35
N PRO A 198 -3.46 8.11 13.72
CA PRO A 198 -3.08 7.30 14.86
C PRO A 198 -3.63 7.90 16.14
N VAL A 199 -4.01 7.03 17.07
CA VAL A 199 -4.42 7.40 18.41
C VAL A 199 -3.64 6.58 19.44
N GLU A 200 -3.34 7.20 20.56
CA GLU A 200 -2.85 6.52 21.76
C GLU A 200 -4.05 6.25 22.67
N ILE A 201 -4.19 5.01 23.12
CA ILE A 201 -5.24 4.61 24.06
C ILE A 201 -4.67 4.70 25.47
N THR A 202 -5.35 5.42 26.35
CA THR A 202 -4.94 5.59 27.76
C THR A 202 -6.08 5.22 28.69
N GLU A 203 -5.83 5.09 30.00
CA GLU A 203 -6.89 4.86 31.00
C GLU A 203 -7.97 5.96 30.98
N ASP A 204 -7.61 7.17 30.53
CA ASP A 204 -8.53 8.32 30.45
C ASP A 204 -9.33 8.36 29.13
N GLY A 205 -9.07 7.48 28.17
CA GLY A 205 -9.64 7.53 26.83
C GLY A 205 -8.60 7.65 25.71
N MET A 206 -9.07 7.95 24.50
CA MET A 206 -8.23 8.03 23.30
C MET A 206 -7.72 9.45 23.04
N ARG A 207 -6.49 9.56 22.54
CA ARG A 207 -5.88 10.84 22.15
C ARG A 207 -5.20 10.71 20.81
N ARG A 208 -5.36 11.70 19.92
CA ARG A 208 -4.61 11.73 18.65
C ARG A 208 -3.11 11.67 18.92
N HIS A 209 -2.44 10.79 18.19
CA HIS A 209 -0.99 10.60 18.21
C HIS A 209 -0.44 10.93 16.83
N SER A 210 0.61 11.76 16.76
CA SER A 210 1.26 12.11 15.50
C SER A 210 2.76 12.28 15.76
N PRO A 211 3.59 11.34 15.29
CA PRO A 211 5.05 11.49 15.32
C PRO A 211 5.54 12.73 14.58
N ASP A 212 6.62 13.36 15.09
CA ASP A 212 7.18 14.60 14.54
C ASP A 212 7.69 14.47 13.09
N TYR A 213 8.00 13.24 12.64
CA TYR A 213 8.50 12.96 11.28
C TYR A 213 7.39 12.84 10.24
N ILE A 214 6.11 12.84 10.64
CA ILE A 214 4.98 12.78 9.72
C ILE A 214 4.72 14.17 9.19
N PRO A 215 4.82 14.39 7.87
CA PRO A 215 4.45 15.66 7.29
C PRO A 215 2.98 15.99 7.62
N SER A 216 2.75 17.11 8.29
CA SER A 216 1.40 17.59 8.60
C SER A 216 0.91 18.68 7.64
N ASP A 217 1.84 19.29 6.92
CA ASP A 217 1.57 20.42 6.04
C ASP A 217 1.27 19.92 4.62
N ASP A 218 0.39 20.62 3.92
CA ASP A 218 0.15 20.37 2.51
C ASP A 218 1.35 20.85 1.67
N THR A 219 1.63 20.15 0.58
CA THR A 219 2.64 20.55 -0.41
C THR A 219 1.98 20.73 -1.76
N GLU A 220 2.35 21.78 -2.49
CA GLU A 220 1.97 22.01 -3.88
C GLU A 220 3.21 22.49 -4.67
N ASP A 221 3.60 21.73 -5.69
CA ASP A 221 4.75 22.02 -6.56
C ASP A 221 4.34 22.07 -8.04
N GLY A 222 3.21 22.72 -8.33
CA GLY A 222 2.70 23.03 -9.68
C GLY A 222 2.22 21.85 -10.54
N ILE A 223 2.80 20.66 -10.35
CA ILE A 223 2.45 19.38 -10.99
C ILE A 223 2.09 18.31 -9.95
N TYR A 224 2.51 18.50 -8.69
CA TYR A 224 2.26 17.62 -7.56
C TYR A 224 1.54 18.36 -6.46
N THR A 225 0.50 17.74 -5.92
CA THR A 225 -0.13 18.18 -4.67
C THR A 225 -0.17 17.01 -3.70
N ARG A 226 0.26 17.23 -2.46
CA ARG A 226 0.04 16.32 -1.32
C ARG A 226 -0.84 17.04 -0.31
N LYS A 227 -2.04 16.53 -0.10
CA LYS A 227 -2.95 16.99 0.96
C LYS A 227 -2.93 16.01 2.12
N THR A 228 -2.75 16.53 3.33
CA THR A 228 -2.90 15.74 4.54
C THR A 228 -4.39 15.51 4.80
N VAL A 229 -4.80 14.24 4.89
CA VAL A 229 -6.18 13.85 5.21
C VAL A 229 -6.19 12.94 6.42
N GLU A 230 -7.38 12.61 6.93
CA GLU A 230 -7.51 11.66 8.03
C GLU A 230 -6.92 10.30 7.62
N GLY A 231 -5.94 9.87 8.41
CA GLY A 231 -5.18 8.63 8.31
C GLY A 231 -4.28 8.47 7.11
N GLY A 232 -4.19 9.44 6.20
CA GLY A 232 -3.38 9.30 5.00
C GLY A 232 -2.99 10.61 4.33
N TYR A 233 -2.46 10.46 3.13
CA TYR A 233 -2.12 11.52 2.22
C TYR A 233 -2.86 11.31 0.90
N ALA A 234 -3.59 12.32 0.45
CA ALA A 234 -4.13 12.36 -0.89
C ALA A 234 -3.11 13.06 -1.79
N ILE A 235 -2.54 12.31 -2.72
CA ILE A 235 -1.53 12.79 -3.66
C ILE A 235 -2.19 12.90 -5.02
N GLU A 236 -2.12 14.08 -5.61
CA GLU A 236 -2.62 14.36 -6.94
C GLU A 236 -1.43 14.75 -7.82
N PHE A 237 -1.33 14.09 -8.98
CA PHE A 237 -0.32 14.41 -9.97
C PHE A 237 -0.94 14.78 -11.31
N GLU A 238 -0.48 15.87 -11.91
CA GLU A 238 -0.89 16.32 -13.25
C GLU A 238 0.30 16.17 -14.24
N PRO A 239 0.34 15.09 -15.05
CA PRO A 239 1.40 14.88 -16.02
C PRO A 239 1.36 15.95 -17.12
N SER A 240 2.27 16.93 -17.07
CA SER A 240 2.46 17.83 -18.22
C SER A 240 3.29 17.12 -19.31
N VAL A 241 2.65 16.28 -20.13
CA VAL A 241 3.27 15.70 -21.33
C VAL A 241 2.81 16.51 -22.53
N SER A 242 3.56 17.58 -22.84
CA SER A 242 3.25 18.57 -23.89
C SER A 242 3.05 18.00 -25.29
N GLU A 243 3.45 16.74 -25.52
CA GLU A 243 3.30 16.05 -26.79
C GLU A 243 2.01 15.22 -26.90
N TRP A 244 1.30 14.95 -25.79
CA TRP A 244 0.16 14.02 -25.77
C TRP A 244 -1.15 14.58 -25.21
N ASP A 245 -1.20 15.87 -24.84
CA ASP A 245 -2.42 16.53 -24.30
C ASP A 245 -3.05 15.76 -23.13
N LEU A 246 -2.24 15.01 -22.37
CA LEU A 246 -2.66 14.35 -21.14
C LEU A 246 -2.94 15.43 -20.11
N SER A 247 -4.20 15.52 -19.68
CA SER A 247 -4.66 16.55 -18.74
C SER A 247 -5.20 15.96 -17.44
N THR A 248 -5.02 14.65 -17.23
CA THR A 248 -5.68 13.94 -16.14
C THR A 248 -4.85 13.83 -14.88
N THR A 249 -5.49 14.18 -13.77
CA THR A 249 -4.99 14.00 -12.42
C THR A 249 -4.95 12.52 -12.03
N VAL A 250 -3.83 12.05 -11.49
CA VAL A 250 -3.69 10.70 -10.91
C VAL A 250 -3.79 10.79 -9.38
N PRO A 251 -4.90 10.34 -8.75
CA PRO A 251 -5.06 10.39 -7.31
C PRO A 251 -4.50 9.12 -6.65
N VAL A 252 -3.56 9.27 -5.73
CA VAL A 252 -2.98 8.19 -4.92
C VAL A 252 -3.26 8.46 -3.45
N TYR A 253 -3.71 7.44 -2.72
CA TYR A 253 -3.86 7.52 -1.27
C TYR A 253 -2.80 6.68 -0.58
N ILE A 254 -2.06 7.32 0.33
CA ILE A 254 -1.00 6.67 1.10
C ILE A 254 -1.38 6.71 2.59
N PRO A 255 -1.61 5.56 3.25
CA PRO A 255 -1.86 5.54 4.69
C PRO A 255 -0.65 6.05 5.49
N LYS A 256 -0.90 6.92 6.48
CA LYS A 256 0.14 7.43 7.40
C LYS A 256 0.84 6.29 8.14
N GLN A 257 0.15 5.19 8.41
CA GLN A 257 0.73 4.02 9.06
C GLN A 257 1.78 3.30 8.23
N ILE A 258 1.61 3.25 6.91
CA ILE A 258 2.58 2.64 5.99
C ILE A 258 3.81 3.54 5.89
N TYR A 259 3.60 4.85 5.71
CA TYR A 259 4.71 5.81 5.73
C TYR A 259 5.50 5.75 7.04
N ALA A 260 4.83 5.74 8.19
CA ALA A 260 5.50 5.68 9.49
C ALA A 260 6.27 4.36 9.72
N ARG A 261 5.75 3.22 9.25
CA ARG A 261 6.48 1.94 9.31
C ARG A 261 7.82 2.04 8.57
N HIS A 262 7.85 2.72 7.43
CA HIS A 262 9.07 2.92 6.68
C HIS A 262 10.03 3.88 7.41
N GLN A 263 9.51 4.98 7.96
CA GLN A 263 10.31 5.95 8.71
C GLN A 263 10.98 5.35 9.96
N ASP A 264 10.30 4.46 10.70
CA ASP A 264 10.86 3.83 11.90
C ASP A 264 12.05 2.88 11.60
N ASN A 265 12.21 2.44 10.36
CA ASN A 265 13.25 1.48 9.92
C ASN A 265 14.29 2.10 8.96
N GLN A 266 14.55 3.40 9.06
CA GLN A 266 15.50 4.11 8.17
C GLN A 266 16.94 3.57 8.22
N GLU A 267 17.43 3.23 9.42
CA GLU A 267 18.81 2.78 9.60
C GLU A 267 19.11 1.46 8.86
N GLU A 268 18.12 0.57 8.74
CA GLU A 268 18.27 -0.72 8.05
C GLU A 268 18.40 -0.57 6.52
N ARG A 269 18.03 0.60 5.99
CA ARG A 269 18.00 0.89 4.55
C ARG A 269 19.08 1.87 4.09
N THR A 270 20.03 2.16 4.97
CA THR A 270 21.19 2.99 4.70
C THR A 270 22.37 2.12 4.26
N LEU A 271 23.08 2.51 3.20
CA LEU A 271 24.23 1.79 2.64
C LEU A 271 23.91 0.34 2.23
N LEU A 272 22.68 0.10 1.74
CA LEU A 272 22.27 -1.22 1.28
C LEU A 272 23.12 -1.69 0.09
N PRO A 273 23.65 -2.94 0.12
CA PRO A 273 24.24 -3.56 -1.06
C PRO A 273 23.28 -3.53 -2.24
N THR A 274 23.82 -3.37 -3.44
CA THR A 274 23.07 -3.30 -4.69
C THR A 274 22.07 -4.45 -4.84
N GLU A 275 22.50 -5.69 -4.57
CA GLU A 275 21.64 -6.88 -4.64
C GLU A 275 20.51 -6.91 -3.60
N ASP A 276 20.60 -6.14 -2.52
CA ASP A 276 19.60 -6.14 -1.45
C ASP A 276 18.51 -5.09 -1.70
N ARG A 277 18.73 -4.09 -2.57
CA ARG A 277 17.75 -3.03 -2.85
C ARG A 277 16.49 -3.52 -3.56
N VAL A 278 16.57 -4.65 -4.28
CA VAL A 278 15.38 -5.28 -4.86
C VAL A 278 14.39 -5.77 -3.81
N LYS A 279 14.83 -6.01 -2.57
CA LYS A 279 13.92 -6.39 -1.46
C LYS A 279 12.92 -5.28 -1.14
N ILE A 280 13.28 -4.02 -1.33
CA ILE A 280 12.38 -2.87 -1.15
C ILE A 280 11.26 -2.93 -2.20
N VAL A 281 11.58 -3.31 -3.43
CA VAL A 281 10.57 -3.52 -4.49
C VAL A 281 9.68 -4.71 -4.14
N THR A 282 10.25 -5.82 -3.69
CA THR A 282 9.49 -7.01 -3.28
C THR A 282 8.54 -6.71 -2.12
N GLU A 283 9.02 -6.06 -1.06
CA GLU A 283 8.19 -5.69 0.10
C GLU A 283 7.10 -4.68 -0.29
N ALA A 284 7.40 -3.71 -1.16
CA ALA A 284 6.36 -2.80 -1.65
C ALA A 284 5.22 -3.55 -2.38
N LEU A 285 5.56 -4.54 -3.21
CA LEU A 285 4.58 -5.40 -3.90
C LEU A 285 3.81 -6.29 -2.91
N GLU A 286 4.48 -6.85 -1.90
CA GLU A 286 3.82 -7.65 -0.85
C GLU A 286 2.79 -6.82 -0.05
N LEU A 287 3.04 -5.52 0.12
CA LEU A 287 2.13 -4.55 0.74
C LEU A 287 1.04 -4.03 -0.21
N GLY A 288 1.00 -4.48 -1.48
CA GLY A 288 -0.01 -4.08 -2.48
C GLY A 288 0.03 -2.60 -2.89
N PHE A 289 1.09 -1.88 -2.52
CA PHE A 289 1.20 -0.45 -2.78
C PHE A 289 1.33 -0.11 -4.27
N PRO A 290 2.23 -0.78 -5.02
CA PRO A 290 2.36 -0.58 -6.46
C PRO A 290 1.08 -0.92 -7.24
N GLU A 291 0.32 -1.92 -6.82
CA GLU A 291 -0.97 -2.31 -7.40
C GLU A 291 -2.02 -1.21 -7.21
N ALA A 292 -2.12 -0.66 -6.00
CA ALA A 292 -3.01 0.46 -5.72
C ALA A 292 -2.69 1.69 -6.59
N MET A 293 -1.40 1.98 -6.77
CA MET A 293 -0.96 3.04 -7.67
C MET A 293 -1.24 2.75 -9.14
N LEU A 294 -0.97 1.53 -9.60
CA LEU A 294 -1.27 1.10 -10.97
C LEU A 294 -2.77 1.29 -11.26
N ASN A 295 -3.64 0.93 -10.32
CA ASN A 295 -5.08 1.11 -10.44
C ASN A 295 -5.46 2.61 -10.54
N ALA A 296 -4.76 3.50 -9.83
CA ALA A 296 -4.93 4.95 -10.01
C ALA A 296 -4.57 5.41 -11.42
N PHE A 297 -3.45 4.93 -11.97
CA PHE A 297 -3.08 5.24 -13.35
C PHE A 297 -4.10 4.71 -14.37
N LEU A 298 -4.54 3.46 -14.22
CA LEU A 298 -5.51 2.84 -15.13
C LEU A 298 -6.86 3.57 -15.10
N GLN A 299 -7.34 3.96 -13.91
CA GLN A 299 -8.59 4.70 -13.77
C GLN A 299 -8.48 6.09 -14.39
N SER A 300 -7.43 6.84 -14.05
CA SER A 300 -7.19 8.17 -14.63
C SER A 300 -7.12 8.09 -16.16
N ALA A 301 -6.43 7.07 -16.69
CA ALA A 301 -6.40 6.83 -18.12
C ALA A 301 -7.79 6.55 -18.71
N ASP A 302 -8.60 5.71 -18.09
CA ASP A 302 -9.96 5.43 -18.58
C ASP A 302 -10.87 6.67 -18.55
N LEU A 303 -10.66 7.59 -17.60
CA LEU A 303 -11.40 8.86 -17.49
C LEU A 303 -11.01 9.89 -18.57
N ASP A 304 -9.73 10.02 -18.92
CA ASP A 304 -9.27 10.87 -20.03
C ASP A 304 -9.65 10.28 -21.41
N GLY A 305 -9.93 8.98 -21.43
CA GLY A 305 -10.24 8.17 -22.60
C GLY A 305 -9.21 7.05 -22.77
N ASN A 306 -9.65 5.87 -23.21
CA ASN A 306 -8.78 4.68 -23.23
C ASN A 306 -7.43 4.92 -23.93
N HIS A 307 -6.37 4.76 -23.15
CA HIS A 307 -4.98 4.78 -23.59
C HIS A 307 -4.50 3.38 -23.96
N ASP A 308 -3.54 3.29 -24.89
CA ASP A 308 -2.86 2.02 -25.18
C ASP A 308 -1.67 1.76 -24.23
N ASP A 309 -1.14 0.54 -24.24
CA ASP A 309 -0.04 0.14 -23.34
C ASP A 309 1.21 1.03 -23.51
N THR A 310 1.43 1.65 -24.67
CA THR A 310 2.57 2.56 -24.86
C THR A 310 2.33 3.89 -24.17
N GLU A 311 1.12 4.44 -24.32
CA GLU A 311 0.70 5.68 -23.64
C GLU A 311 0.72 5.50 -22.11
N MET A 312 0.23 4.34 -21.61
CA MET A 312 0.27 4.00 -20.19
C MET A 312 1.70 3.93 -19.64
N LEU A 313 2.60 3.24 -20.34
CA LEU A 313 4.01 3.15 -19.97
C LEU A 313 4.66 4.53 -19.90
N LEU A 314 4.45 5.34 -20.94
CA LEU A 314 4.99 6.70 -20.99
C LEU A 314 4.43 7.57 -19.86
N MET A 315 3.15 7.45 -19.53
CA MET A 315 2.54 8.18 -18.42
C MET A 315 3.23 7.86 -17.09
N MET A 316 3.44 6.59 -16.76
CA MET A 316 4.15 6.17 -15.54
C MET A 316 5.61 6.63 -15.52
N VAL A 317 6.32 6.53 -16.65
CA VAL A 317 7.71 7.00 -16.75
C VAL A 317 7.80 8.52 -16.57
N ARG A 318 6.92 9.29 -17.24
CA ARG A 318 6.93 10.76 -17.14
C ARG A 318 6.48 11.25 -15.78
N PHE A 319 5.60 10.52 -15.10
CA PHE A 319 5.30 10.73 -13.69
C PHE A 319 6.58 10.66 -12.86
N VAL A 320 7.26 9.52 -12.85
CA VAL A 320 8.47 9.36 -12.02
C VAL A 320 9.55 10.38 -12.37
N GLN A 321 9.79 10.65 -13.66
CA GLN A 321 10.76 11.65 -14.13
C GLN A 321 10.42 13.10 -13.77
N SER A 322 9.21 13.37 -13.29
CA SER A 322 8.81 14.73 -12.90
C SER A 322 8.98 15.01 -11.40
N LEU A 323 9.29 13.98 -10.60
CA LEU A 323 9.59 14.16 -9.18
C LEU A 323 10.87 14.99 -8.99
N PRO A 324 10.91 15.91 -8.00
CA PRO A 324 12.12 16.61 -7.62
C PRO A 324 13.27 15.65 -7.27
N TYR A 325 14.41 15.83 -7.95
CA TYR A 325 15.63 15.08 -7.65
C TYR A 325 16.35 15.68 -6.44
N VAL A 326 16.39 14.94 -5.33
CA VAL A 326 17.00 15.38 -4.06
C VAL A 326 17.90 14.28 -3.52
N LEU A 327 19.15 14.62 -3.18
CA LEU A 327 20.11 13.69 -2.60
C LEU A 327 19.80 13.41 -1.11
N ASP A 328 20.16 12.23 -0.62
CA ASP A 328 19.91 11.83 0.78
C ASP A 328 20.53 12.77 1.82
N GLU A 329 21.75 13.26 1.58
CA GLU A 329 22.43 14.20 2.48
C GLU A 329 21.60 15.49 2.68
N GLN A 330 20.81 15.88 1.67
CA GLN A 330 19.99 17.10 1.70
C GLN A 330 18.60 16.86 2.31
N SER A 331 18.10 15.63 2.27
CA SER A 331 16.73 15.27 2.61
C SER A 331 16.61 14.57 3.97
N VAL A 332 17.22 13.40 4.10
CA VAL A 332 17.10 12.52 5.28
C VAL A 332 18.34 12.52 6.18
N GLY A 333 19.44 13.13 5.73
CA GLY A 333 20.68 13.25 6.50
C GLY A 333 21.48 11.95 6.63
N PHE A 334 21.09 10.91 5.89
CA PHE A 334 21.83 9.66 5.70
C PHE A 334 22.66 9.73 4.39
N ASP A 335 23.62 8.82 4.26
CA ASP A 335 24.39 8.62 3.03
C ASP A 335 23.88 7.32 2.37
N ASP A 336 23.46 7.40 1.11
CA ASP A 336 23.02 6.25 0.31
C ASP A 336 21.88 5.45 0.97
N TYR A 337 20.78 6.16 1.23
CA TYR A 337 19.53 5.64 1.74
C TYR A 337 18.62 5.25 0.58
N THR A 338 17.80 4.21 0.75
CA THR A 338 16.84 3.82 -0.30
C THR A 338 15.42 3.87 0.25
N ARG A 339 14.63 4.81 -0.28
CA ARG A 339 13.21 5.02 0.04
C ARG A 339 12.34 3.89 -0.46
N PHE A 340 11.28 3.61 0.28
CA PHE A 340 10.12 2.90 -0.26
C PHE A 340 9.35 3.81 -1.22
N PRO A 341 8.60 3.25 -2.20
CA PRO A 341 7.73 4.02 -3.07
C PRO A 341 6.80 5.01 -2.34
N SER A 342 6.28 4.61 -1.18
CA SER A 342 5.42 5.48 -0.37
C SER A 342 6.15 6.69 0.22
N GLU A 343 7.43 6.57 0.59
CA GLU A 343 8.22 7.69 1.10
C GLU A 343 8.55 8.68 -0.02
N THR A 344 9.01 8.17 -1.17
CA THR A 344 9.29 9.00 -2.36
C THR A 344 8.08 9.87 -2.74
N LEU A 345 6.87 9.34 -2.58
CA LEU A 345 5.63 10.04 -2.92
C LEU A 345 5.12 10.96 -1.81
N VAL A 346 5.17 10.54 -0.55
CA VAL A 346 4.79 11.41 0.57
C VAL A 346 5.77 12.57 0.66
N ASP A 347 7.07 12.34 0.54
CA ASP A 347 8.06 13.41 0.63
C ASP A 347 8.12 14.27 -0.64
N VAL A 348 7.61 13.74 -1.77
CA VAL A 348 7.64 14.35 -3.11
C VAL A 348 9.09 14.65 -3.54
N GLU A 349 9.97 13.69 -3.27
CA GLU A 349 11.40 13.80 -3.58
C GLU A 349 12.06 12.42 -3.59
N GLY A 350 13.20 12.33 -4.26
CA GLY A 350 14.05 11.15 -4.20
C GLY A 350 15.26 11.31 -5.11
N ASP A 351 16.23 10.42 -4.95
CA ASP A 351 17.41 10.38 -5.79
C ASP A 351 17.26 9.36 -6.94
N CYS A 352 18.37 8.92 -7.53
CA CYS A 352 18.35 7.97 -8.64
C CYS A 352 17.81 6.59 -8.25
N ILE A 353 18.10 6.12 -7.03
CA ILE A 353 17.63 4.80 -6.60
C ILE A 353 16.18 4.85 -6.13
N ASP A 354 15.76 5.91 -5.46
CA ASP A 354 14.38 6.06 -4.96
C ASP A 354 13.37 6.08 -6.11
N THR A 355 13.69 6.86 -7.14
CA THR A 355 12.86 6.97 -8.35
C THR A 355 12.90 5.68 -9.17
N SER A 356 14.04 4.98 -9.19
CA SER A 356 14.16 3.67 -9.84
C SER A 356 13.34 2.59 -9.14
N VAL A 357 13.37 2.53 -7.81
CA VAL A 357 12.54 1.62 -7.00
C VAL A 357 11.06 1.88 -7.25
N LEU A 358 10.63 3.15 -7.22
CA LEU A 358 9.25 3.53 -7.50
C LEU A 358 8.77 3.07 -8.89
N LEU A 359 9.50 3.41 -9.95
CA LEU A 359 9.11 3.00 -11.31
C LEU A 359 9.18 1.48 -11.48
N ALA A 360 10.20 0.83 -10.94
CA ALA A 360 10.36 -0.61 -11.10
C ALA A 360 9.25 -1.39 -10.40
N SER A 361 8.84 -0.95 -9.20
CA SER A 361 7.66 -1.47 -8.50
C SER A 361 6.39 -1.36 -9.32
N LEU A 362 6.11 -0.19 -9.92
CA LEU A 362 4.93 0.03 -10.77
C LEU A 362 4.90 -0.90 -11.99
N LEU A 363 6.02 -0.99 -12.71
CA LEU A 363 6.13 -1.83 -13.91
C LEU A 363 6.01 -3.32 -13.56
N LYS A 364 6.58 -3.74 -12.43
CA LYS A 364 6.47 -5.13 -11.94
C LYS A 364 5.03 -5.48 -11.57
N ALA A 365 4.32 -4.60 -10.85
CA ALA A 365 2.89 -4.79 -10.55
C ALA A 365 2.02 -4.84 -11.81
N TRP A 366 2.38 -4.08 -12.85
CA TRP A 366 1.72 -4.14 -14.14
C TRP A 366 2.00 -5.42 -14.95
N GLY A 367 2.87 -6.28 -14.43
CA GLY A 367 3.17 -7.60 -15.00
C GLY A 367 4.35 -7.60 -15.99
N HIS A 368 5.16 -6.53 -15.99
CA HIS A 368 6.35 -6.47 -16.83
C HIS A 368 7.59 -7.03 -16.13
N ASP A 369 8.38 -7.79 -16.88
CA ASP A 369 9.71 -8.21 -16.46
C ASP A 369 10.63 -6.99 -16.35
N THR A 370 11.04 -6.71 -15.11
CA THR A 370 11.70 -5.46 -14.73
C THR A 370 12.99 -5.78 -13.95
N ALA A 371 13.96 -4.86 -13.99
CA ALA A 371 15.21 -4.95 -13.25
C ALA A 371 15.64 -3.58 -12.71
N LEU A 372 16.42 -3.58 -11.63
CA LEU A 372 17.20 -2.40 -11.26
C LEU A 372 18.56 -2.44 -11.95
N ILE A 373 18.98 -1.31 -12.51
CA ILE A 373 20.24 -1.13 -13.21
C ILE A 373 21.13 -0.20 -12.39
N PHE A 374 22.36 -0.59 -12.16
CA PHE A 374 23.33 0.18 -11.38
C PHE A 374 24.59 0.43 -12.18
N TYR A 375 24.95 1.70 -12.35
CA TYR A 375 26.25 2.12 -12.84
C TYR A 375 27.16 2.41 -11.64
N LEU A 376 28.24 1.64 -11.52
CA LEU A 376 29.24 1.80 -10.46
C LEU A 376 30.58 2.20 -11.09
N PRO A 377 30.94 3.50 -11.13
CA PRO A 377 32.16 3.95 -11.78
C PRO A 377 33.40 3.36 -11.10
N SER A 378 34.42 3.01 -11.89
CA SER A 378 35.70 2.54 -11.34
C SER A 378 36.49 3.63 -10.61
N ASN A 379 36.15 4.89 -10.84
CA ASN A 379 36.72 6.04 -10.13
C ASN A 379 35.84 6.36 -8.92
N PRO A 380 36.33 6.21 -7.68
CA PRO A 380 35.54 6.44 -6.46
C PRO A 380 35.16 7.91 -6.23
N ASN A 381 35.62 8.85 -7.08
CA ASN A 381 35.21 10.26 -7.02
C ASN A 381 34.10 10.59 -8.03
N GLU A 382 33.62 9.62 -8.78
CA GLU A 382 32.44 9.74 -9.64
C GLU A 382 31.25 9.11 -8.91
N ALA A 383 30.09 9.77 -8.98
CA ALA A 383 28.87 9.22 -8.40
C ALA A 383 28.40 8.00 -9.20
N GLY A 384 27.88 6.99 -8.49
CA GLY A 384 27.09 5.94 -9.11
C GLY A 384 25.78 6.49 -9.68
N HIS A 385 25.06 5.64 -10.40
CA HIS A 385 23.72 5.96 -10.89
C HIS A 385 22.84 4.72 -10.88
N ALA A 386 21.56 4.89 -10.57
CA ALA A 386 20.56 3.84 -10.67
C ALA A 386 19.51 4.18 -11.73
N ALA A 387 19.00 3.16 -12.40
CA ALA A 387 17.97 3.26 -13.43
C ALA A 387 17.11 1.99 -13.46
N VAL A 388 16.09 1.96 -14.32
CA VAL A 388 15.21 0.80 -14.48
C VAL A 388 15.48 0.09 -15.81
N GLY A 389 15.42 -1.23 -15.77
CA GLY A 389 15.43 -2.09 -16.95
C GLY A 389 14.05 -2.68 -17.21
N LEU A 390 13.52 -2.53 -18.43
CA LEU A 390 12.24 -3.09 -18.86
C LEU A 390 12.40 -4.08 -20.02
N ALA A 391 11.93 -5.32 -19.86
CA ALA A 391 11.93 -6.28 -20.96
C ALA A 391 10.69 -6.13 -21.85
N PHE A 392 10.87 -6.23 -23.18
CA PHE A 392 9.77 -6.30 -24.15
C PHE A 392 9.73 -7.69 -24.80
N ALA A 393 8.53 -8.18 -25.10
CA ALA A 393 8.32 -9.51 -25.66
C ALA A 393 8.68 -9.64 -27.16
N ASP A 394 8.76 -8.54 -27.91
CA ASP A 394 9.09 -8.54 -29.34
C ASP A 394 10.56 -8.10 -29.56
N GLU A 395 11.37 -9.03 -30.06
CA GLU A 395 12.85 -8.96 -30.21
C GLU A 395 13.35 -8.05 -31.36
N ASP A 396 12.57 -7.11 -31.88
CA ASP A 396 12.99 -6.41 -33.11
C ASP A 396 13.80 -5.14 -32.91
N GLN A 397 13.98 -4.59 -31.70
CA GLN A 397 15.03 -3.60 -31.40
C GLN A 397 15.36 -3.54 -29.88
N PRO A 398 16.34 -4.31 -29.36
CA PRO A 398 16.87 -4.06 -28.02
C PRO A 398 17.72 -2.78 -27.99
N ILE A 399 17.30 -1.79 -27.22
CA ILE A 399 18.20 -0.71 -26.77
C ILE A 399 18.52 -1.05 -25.31
N ILE A 400 19.40 -2.01 -24.99
CA ILE A 400 20.86 -1.95 -25.10
C ILE A 400 21.42 -3.34 -25.45
N ALA A 401 22.20 -3.43 -26.52
CA ALA A 401 23.00 -4.62 -26.82
C ALA A 401 24.31 -4.64 -26.02
N GLU A 402 24.46 -5.70 -25.23
CA GLU A 402 25.62 -6.22 -24.49
C GLU A 402 26.42 -5.30 -23.52
N PRO A 403 26.76 -5.78 -22.29
CA PRO A 403 26.70 -7.16 -21.82
C PRO A 403 25.51 -7.39 -20.87
N PHE A 404 24.33 -7.69 -21.41
CA PHE A 404 23.07 -7.85 -20.66
C PHE A 404 22.56 -9.31 -20.68
N GLU A 405 23.40 -10.28 -21.08
CA GLU A 405 23.04 -11.70 -21.29
C GLU A 405 23.20 -12.62 -20.06
N GLU A 406 23.27 -12.12 -18.81
CA GLU A 406 23.45 -13.03 -17.66
C GLU A 406 22.18 -13.84 -17.31
N SER A 407 20.98 -13.43 -17.76
CA SER A 407 19.71 -14.14 -17.49
C SER A 407 18.91 -14.56 -18.72
N GLY A 408 19.35 -14.21 -19.93
CA GLY A 408 18.62 -14.48 -21.18
C GLY A 408 17.49 -13.49 -21.51
N SER A 409 17.29 -12.44 -20.70
CA SER A 409 16.33 -11.36 -20.97
C SER A 409 17.03 -10.07 -21.43
N HIS A 410 16.47 -9.38 -22.41
CA HIS A 410 16.96 -8.08 -22.88
C HIS A 410 16.16 -6.93 -22.26
N TYR A 411 16.78 -6.17 -21.36
CA TYR A 411 16.18 -5.00 -20.71
C TYR A 411 16.50 -3.69 -21.46
N HIS A 412 15.50 -2.83 -21.55
CA HIS A 412 15.61 -1.47 -22.05
C HIS A 412 15.81 -0.52 -20.90
N TYR A 413 16.80 0.37 -21.03
CA TYR A 413 17.13 1.35 -20.01
C TYR A 413 16.06 2.44 -19.95
N ILE A 414 15.59 2.73 -18.74
CA ILE A 414 14.70 3.85 -18.46
C ILE A 414 15.38 4.72 -17.43
N GLU A 415 15.75 5.93 -17.85
CA GLU A 415 16.22 6.98 -16.95
C GLU A 415 15.03 7.49 -16.13
N THR A 416 15.20 7.62 -14.82
CA THR A 416 14.14 8.11 -13.92
C THR A 416 14.41 9.52 -13.42
N THR A 417 15.63 10.05 -13.54
CA THR A 417 16.01 11.32 -12.90
C THR A 417 15.97 12.53 -13.84
N ASP A 418 15.70 12.31 -15.13
CA ASP A 418 15.67 13.35 -16.16
C ASP A 418 14.77 12.91 -17.33
N ARG A 419 14.38 13.84 -18.21
CA ARG A 419 13.45 13.58 -19.32
C ARG A 419 14.12 12.93 -20.54
N TRP A 420 14.59 11.70 -20.36
CA TRP A 420 15.13 10.87 -21.46
C TRP A 420 14.07 9.92 -21.99
N ASP A 421 14.17 9.56 -23.27
CA ASP A 421 13.29 8.56 -23.86
C ASP A 421 13.69 7.14 -23.45
N ILE A 422 12.72 6.23 -23.45
CA ILE A 422 12.94 4.82 -23.14
C ILE A 422 13.98 4.24 -24.11
N GLY A 423 15.02 3.64 -23.56
CA GLY A 423 16.17 3.10 -24.28
C GLY A 423 17.37 4.05 -24.36
N ASP A 424 17.19 5.36 -24.20
CA ASP A 424 18.32 6.28 -24.25
C ASP A 424 19.17 6.18 -23.00
N VAL A 425 20.47 5.95 -23.20
CA VAL A 425 21.45 5.85 -22.12
C VAL A 425 22.33 7.08 -22.12
N PRO A 426 22.46 7.81 -20.99
CA PRO A 426 23.39 8.90 -20.86
C PRO A 426 24.81 8.52 -21.28
N SER A 427 25.45 9.37 -22.11
CA SER A 427 26.81 9.11 -22.61
C SER A 427 27.89 9.05 -21.52
N SER A 428 27.60 9.55 -20.32
CA SER A 428 28.43 9.45 -19.12
C SER A 428 28.47 8.05 -18.51
N ILE A 429 27.50 7.18 -18.82
CA ILE A 429 27.42 5.83 -18.30
C ILE A 429 28.26 4.90 -19.19
N ASP A 430 29.34 4.36 -18.62
CA ASP A 430 30.10 3.29 -19.27
C ASP A 430 29.37 1.96 -19.08
N ARG A 431 28.76 1.48 -20.17
CA ARG A 431 27.97 0.23 -20.21
C ARG A 431 28.71 -1.01 -19.74
N ARG A 432 30.05 -0.99 -19.67
CA ARG A 432 30.87 -2.11 -19.17
C ARG A 432 30.92 -2.19 -17.65
N ASN A 433 30.48 -1.13 -16.96
CA ASN A 433 30.47 -1.01 -15.50
C ASN A 433 29.03 -0.98 -14.95
N ILE A 434 28.11 -1.63 -15.66
CA ILE A 434 26.72 -1.76 -15.25
C ILE A 434 26.52 -3.12 -14.58
N SER A 435 25.79 -3.12 -13.46
CA SER A 435 25.18 -4.31 -12.87
C SER A 435 23.67 -4.26 -13.10
N VAL A 436 23.07 -5.42 -13.39
CA VAL A 436 21.63 -5.56 -13.57
C VAL A 436 21.14 -6.55 -12.54
N VAL A 437 20.14 -6.16 -11.76
CA VAL A 437 19.51 -7.00 -10.73
C VAL A 437 18.05 -7.18 -11.11
N PRO A 438 17.68 -8.31 -11.74
CA PRO A 438 16.30 -8.63 -12.08
C PRO A 438 15.39 -8.72 -10.85
N LEU A 439 14.12 -8.34 -11.01
CA LEU A 439 13.06 -8.42 -9.99
C LEU A 439 12.24 -9.71 -10.06
#